data_AF-A0A6P2A7F7-F1
#
_entry.id   AF-A0A6P2A7F7-F1
#
_cell.length_a   1.000
_cell.length_b   1.000
_cell.length_c   1.000
_cell.angle_alpha   90.00
_cell.angle_beta   90.00
_cell.angle_gamma   90.00
#
_symmetry.space_group_name_H-M   'P 1'
#
loop_
_entity.id
_entity.type
_entity.pdbx_description
1 polymer ?
#
loop_
_entity_poly.entity_id
_entity_poly.type
_entity_poly.pdbx_seq_one_letter_code
_entity_poly.pdbx_strand_id
1 'polypeptide(L)' 'AILQREPDPDRGEATIIILTHQVREGDIDAAITELGGLPHLTSPVTRIRMESLSR' A
#
# COMPACT_ATOMS: atom_id res chain seq x y z
N ALA A 1 5.98 -7.79 -4.52
CA ALA A 1 4.92 -8.80 -4.26
C ALA A 1 3.62 -8.08 -3.88
N ILE A 2 2.46 -8.67 -4.17
CA ILE A 2 1.15 -8.15 -3.79
C ILE A 2 0.39 -9.27 -3.08
N LEU A 3 -0.21 -8.95 -1.94
CA LEU A 3 -1.12 -9.82 -1.20
C LEU A 3 -2.44 -9.11 -1.03
N GLN A 4 -3.53 -9.78 -1.39
CA GLN A 4 -4.89 -9.31 -1.14
C GLN A 4 -5.54 -10.23 -0.12
N ARG A 5 -6.08 -9.65 0.95
CA ARG A 5 -6.89 -10.39 1.92
C ARG A 5 -8.31 -10.55 1.38
N GLU A 6 -9.02 -11.54 1.91
CA GLU A 6 -10.45 -11.65 1.67
C GLU A 6 -11.17 -10.36 2.10
N PRO A 7 -12.19 -9.92 1.34
CA PRO A 7 -12.99 -8.77 1.74
C PRO A 7 -13.64 -9.01 3.09
N ASP A 8 -13.73 -7.94 3.89
CA ASP A 8 -14.57 -7.96 5.08
C ASP A 8 -16.03 -8.20 4.64
N PRO A 9 -16.70 -9.26 5.14
CA PRO A 9 -18.03 -9.64 4.68
C PRO A 9 -19.12 -8.62 5.05
N ASP A 10 -18.88 -7.81 6.09
CA ASP A 10 -19.83 -6.81 6.57
C ASP A 10 -19.61 -5.45 5.91
N ARG A 11 -18.39 -5.16 5.45
CA ARG A 11 -18.01 -3.86 4.84
C ARG A 11 -17.84 -3.91 3.33
N GLY A 12 -17.58 -5.08 2.75
CA GLY A 12 -17.28 -5.24 1.32
C GLY A 12 -15.91 -4.66 0.92
N GLU A 13 -15.04 -4.37 1.88
CA GLU A 13 -13.74 -3.76 1.66
C GLU A 13 -12.63 -4.82 1.71
N ALA A 14 -11.70 -4.77 0.75
CA ALA A 14 -10.53 -5.64 0.74
C ALA A 14 -9.27 -4.89 1.18
N THR A 15 -8.42 -5.56 1.96
CA THR A 15 -7.10 -5.02 2.31
C THR A 15 -6.05 -5.53 1.32
N ILE A 16 -5.31 -4.61 0.70
CA ILE A 16 -4.20 -4.91 -0.21
C ILE A 16 -2.88 -4.52 0.47
N ILE A 17 -1.93 -5.45 0.49
CA ILE A 17 -0.58 -5.27 1.02
C ILE A 17 0.41 -5.39 -0.13
N ILE A 18 1.20 -4.34 -0.36
CA ILE A 18 2.16 -4.25 -1.45
C ILE A 18 3.56 -4.18 -0.87
N LEU A 19 4.42 -5.10 -1.31
CA LEU A 19 5.86 -5.00 -1.11
C LEU A 19 6.51 -4.57 -2.44
N THR A 20 6.99 -3.34 -2.49
CA THR A 20 7.62 -2.77 -3.68
C THR A 20 9.04 -3.31 -3.85
N HIS A 21 9.57 -3.20 -5.07
CA HIS A 21 11.01 -3.25 -5.27
C HIS A 21 11.67 -1.98 -4.70
N GLN A 22 13.01 -1.97 -4.67
CA GLN A 22 13.75 -0.76 -4.34
C GLN A 22 13.38 0.36 -5.31
N VAL A 23 13.10 1.53 -4.77
CA VAL A 23 12.54 2.68 -5.48
C VAL A 23 12.96 3.95 -4.76
N ARG A 24 12.96 5.08 -5.44
CA ARG A 24 13.21 6.37 -4.79
C ARG A 24 12.03 6.72 -3.91
N GLU A 25 12.33 7.26 -2.74
CA GLU A 25 11.31 7.59 -1.75
C GLU A 25 10.27 8.59 -2.27
N GLY A 26 10.71 9.62 -2.99
CA GLY A 26 9.81 10.60 -3.59
C GLY A 26 8.84 10.01 -4.62
N ASP A 27 9.23 8.94 -5.33
CA ASP A 27 8.34 8.28 -6.28
C ASP A 27 7.21 7.55 -5.54
N ILE A 28 7.49 7.02 -4.34
CA ILE A 28 6.47 6.40 -3.48
C ILE A 28 5.53 7.46 -2.87
N ASP A 29 6.05 8.62 -2.48
CA ASP A 29 5.21 9.70 -1.97
C ASP A 29 4.24 10.24 -3.04
N ALA A 30 4.74 10.38 -4.29
CA ALA A 30 3.90 10.73 -5.43
C ALA A 30 2.83 9.67 -5.70
N ALA A 31 3.20 8.39 -5.70
CA ALA A 31 2.26 7.29 -5.89
C ALA A 31 1.19 7.21 -4.78
N ILE A 32 1.56 7.43 -3.52
CA ILE A 32 0.61 7.46 -2.39
C ILE A 32 -0.36 8.63 -2.55
N THR A 33 0.13 9.79 -3.00
CA THR A 33 -0.72 10.96 -3.28
C THR A 33 -1.75 10.66 -4.37
N GLU A 34 -1.32 10.00 -5.46
CA GLU A 34 -2.21 9.58 -6.54
C GLU A 34 -3.25 8.56 -6.06
N LEU A 35 -2.84 7.54 -5.28
CA LEU A 35 -3.75 6.56 -4.68
C LEU A 35 -4.81 7.22 -3.77
N GLY A 36 -4.42 8.27 -3.03
CA GLY A 36 -5.34 9.04 -2.19
C GLY A 36 -6.46 9.74 -2.95
N GLY A 37 -6.31 9.95 -4.26
CA GLY A 37 -7.34 10.52 -5.13
C GLY A 37 -8.37 9.50 -5.63
N LEU A 38 -8.18 8.20 -5.38
CA LEU A 38 -9.08 7.17 -5.87
C LEU A 38 -10.38 7.13 -5.05
N PRO A 39 -11.56 7.12 -5.69
CA PRO A 39 -12.85 7.14 -5.00
C PRO A 39 -13.13 5.85 -4.20
N HIS A 40 -12.33 4.80 -4.41
CA HIS A 40 -12.49 3.49 -3.77
C HIS A 40 -11.51 3.27 -2.61
N LEU A 41 -10.62 4.22 -2.33
CA LEU A 41 -9.72 4.13 -1.19
C LEU A 41 -10.48 4.57 0.08
N THR A 42 -10.91 3.61 0.88
CA THR A 42 -11.74 3.86 2.08
C THR A 42 -10.94 4.32 3.29
N SER A 43 -9.61 4.23 3.25
CA SER A 43 -8.72 4.64 4.34
C SER A 43 -7.33 5.07 3.85
N PRO A 44 -6.60 5.93 4.58
CA PRO A 44 -5.26 6.36 4.18
C PRO A 44 -4.28 5.19 4.00
N VAL A 45 -3.37 5.31 3.03
CA VAL A 45 -2.33 4.31 2.79
C VAL A 45 -1.34 4.29 3.96
N THR A 46 -1.17 3.11 4.58
CA THR A 46 -0.13 2.89 5.59
C THR A 46 1.18 2.49 4.91
N ARG A 47 2.26 3.22 5.16
CA ARG A 47 3.59 2.96 4.60
C ARG A 47 4.56 2.48 5.68
N ILE A 48 5.25 1.37 5.39
CA ILE A 48 6.35 0.86 6.21
C ILE A 48 7.56 0.63 5.30
N ARG A 49 8.72 1.20 5.64
CA ARG A 49 9.97 0.98 4.89
C ARG A 49 10.53 -0.39 5.24
N MET A 50 10.77 -1.21 4.21
CA MET A 50 11.50 -2.46 4.36
C MET A 50 12.97 -2.20 4.07
N GLU A 51 13.84 -2.53 5.04
CA GLU A 51 15.29 -2.49 4.87
C GLU A 51 15.86 -3.87 5.18
N SER A 52 16.73 -4.37 4.30
CA SER A 52 17.45 -5.61 4.55
C SER A 52 18.65 -5.28 5.44
N LEU A 53 18.55 -5.63 6.72
CA LEU A 53 19.67 -5.53 7.65
C LEU A 53 20.63 -6.69 7.38
N SER A 54 21.55 -6.50 6.43
CA SER A 54 22.72 -7.37 6.33
C SER A 54 23.68 -7.07 7.47
N ARG A 55 24.26 -8.12 8.04
CA ARG A 55 25.20 -8.05 9.17
C ARG A 55 26.51 -7.38 8.81
#